data_AF-A0A9P0GDF0-F1
#
_entry.id   AF-A0A9P0GDF0-F1
#
_cell.length_a   1.000
_cell.length_b   1.000
_cell.length_c   1.000
_cell.angle_alpha   90.00
_cell.angle_beta   90.00
_cell.angle_gamma   90.00
#
_symmetry.space_group_name_H-M   'P 1'
#
loop_
_entity.id
_entity.type
_entity.pdbx_description
1 polymer ?
#
loop_
_entity_poly.entity_id
_entity_poly.type
_entity_poly.pdbx_seq_one_letter_code
_entity_poly.pdbx_strand_id
1 'polypeptide(L)'
;MLIYLCPADKRYACSWEGQSEDILRHFEEEHDELLHFNDTFNIDLSILSENRLFLIDEEIYLAQITIYENNLEIKLRYLGPHKIAAKITYNILLKVNYVLCNPSYILVTKSGSISVNLNKIAEKIIDITCTLNINKDLPEEIYEEDVFTPEDYAETANRVRKVINTKKSSTRMSLSNRKHSLEETSYATVTKTTEVSLTRSKTTSLEEIKRRHLKRAQSTLSLGAITEDINDYNCTECGVNLTTPIFVCLSGHNFCPNCQNLLCKICSKEVTSERNPVLEKKFQNYLEPCRYKNNGCPEKLVYNELTDHIKSCTFCDYQCPIEGCNFKGQYKHVYSHLKTIHGATKMLESFIVVFQNIPEAFLVNEEKGIFHCRVQYFEDFVRWEAKFCGPKEKRFFCELKFKEGKLKQPVLLNKKENVYSIEMSLQEMKRMKIKPKNAVLTITC
;
A
#
# COMPACT_ATOMS: atom_id res chain seq x y z
N MET A 1 18.19 4.64 26.15
CA MET A 1 17.33 3.58 25.59
C MET A 1 16.18 3.33 26.55
N LEU A 2 14.94 3.29 26.06
CA LEU A 2 13.73 3.03 26.85
C LEU A 2 13.27 1.60 26.53
N ILE A 3 13.17 0.76 27.55
CA ILE A 3 12.60 -0.59 27.39
C ILE A 3 11.09 -0.49 27.59
N TYR A 4 10.34 -0.96 26.61
CA TYR A 4 8.89 -1.07 26.63
C TYR A 4 8.52 -2.51 26.98
N LEU A 5 7.55 -2.68 27.87
CA LEU A 5 6.83 -3.94 28.02
C LEU A 5 5.76 -4.04 26.92
N CYS A 6 5.35 -5.26 26.57
CA CYS A 6 4.24 -5.47 25.64
C CYS A 6 2.97 -4.73 26.12
N PRO A 7 2.37 -3.84 25.29
CA PRO A 7 1.13 -3.15 25.64
C PRO A 7 -0.14 -4.00 25.43
N ALA A 8 -0.05 -5.25 24.97
CA ALA A 8 -1.22 -6.13 24.89
C ALA A 8 -1.80 -6.38 26.29
N ASP A 9 -3.11 -6.68 26.35
CA ASP A 9 -3.78 -6.89 27.63
C ASP A 9 -3.28 -8.15 28.34
N LYS A 10 -3.27 -8.12 29.69
CA LYS A 10 -2.76 -9.21 30.55
C LYS A 10 -3.35 -10.60 30.26
N ARG A 11 -4.51 -10.67 29.59
CA ARG A 11 -5.15 -11.90 29.13
C ARG A 11 -4.31 -12.68 28.10
N TYR A 12 -3.51 -11.97 27.32
CA TYR A 12 -2.56 -12.55 26.34
C TYR A 12 -1.30 -13.14 27.01
N ALA A 13 -1.11 -12.92 28.32
CA ALA A 13 -0.01 -13.45 29.12
C ALA A 13 1.42 -13.15 28.57
N CYS A 14 1.54 -12.17 27.68
CA CYS A 14 2.79 -11.86 27.00
C CYS A 14 3.86 -11.32 27.97
N SER A 15 5.06 -11.89 27.87
CA SER A 15 6.24 -11.52 28.67
C SER A 15 7.30 -10.75 27.87
N TRP A 16 6.93 -10.17 26.72
CA TRP A 16 7.89 -9.46 25.86
C TRP A 16 8.29 -8.10 26.47
N GLU A 17 9.59 -7.84 26.41
CA GLU A 17 10.20 -6.54 26.68
C GLU A 17 11.25 -6.23 25.60
N GLY A 18 11.29 -4.98 25.11
CA GLY A 18 12.15 -4.60 23.98
C GLY A 18 12.25 -3.09 23.77
N GLN A 19 12.88 -2.66 22.67
CA GLN A 19 12.83 -1.25 22.26
C GLN A 19 11.54 -0.93 21.50
N SER A 20 11.19 0.36 21.41
CA SER A 20 10.07 0.84 20.60
C SER A 20 10.18 0.47 19.11
N GLU A 21 11.40 0.27 18.61
CA GLU A 21 11.67 -0.18 17.22
C GLU A 21 11.24 -1.64 16.98
N ASP A 22 11.30 -2.48 18.01
CA ASP A 22 10.96 -3.90 17.95
C ASP A 22 9.46 -4.17 18.16
N ILE A 23 8.69 -3.20 18.70
CA ILE A 23 7.31 -3.39 19.14
C ILE A 23 6.36 -3.81 18.01
N LEU A 24 6.57 -3.30 16.78
CA LEU A 24 5.80 -3.67 15.60
C LEU A 24 6.10 -5.11 15.16
N ARG A 25 7.36 -5.55 15.22
CA ARG A 25 7.75 -6.92 14.87
C ARG A 25 7.18 -7.90 15.89
N HIS A 26 7.25 -7.56 17.18
CA HIS A 26 6.62 -8.36 18.23
C HIS A 26 5.10 -8.48 18.04
N PHE A 27 4.41 -7.40 17.68
CA PHE A 27 2.98 -7.47 17.38
C PHE A 27 2.67 -8.27 16.11
N GLU A 28 3.48 -8.19 15.05
CA GLU A 28 3.34 -9.07 13.87
C GLU A 28 3.59 -10.56 14.20
N GLU A 29 4.53 -10.86 15.10
CA GLU A 29 4.94 -12.23 15.47
C GLU A 29 3.98 -12.91 16.47
N GLU A 30 3.48 -12.19 17.48
CA GLU A 30 2.71 -12.76 18.60
C GLU A 30 1.25 -12.27 18.68
N HIS A 31 0.90 -11.13 18.07
CA HIS A 31 -0.35 -10.39 18.31
C HIS A 31 -0.96 -9.76 17.02
N ASP A 32 -0.84 -10.41 15.85
CA ASP A 32 -1.24 -9.85 14.54
C ASP A 32 -2.72 -9.40 14.50
N GLU A 33 -3.58 -10.11 15.25
CA GLU A 33 -5.00 -9.78 15.45
C GLU A 33 -5.27 -8.43 16.15
N LEU A 34 -4.28 -7.89 16.88
CA LEU A 34 -4.32 -6.58 17.54
C LEU A 34 -3.62 -5.48 16.72
N LEU A 35 -3.02 -5.81 15.57
CA LEU A 35 -2.22 -4.90 14.74
C LEU A 35 -3.04 -4.38 13.54
N HIS A 36 -3.34 -3.08 13.56
CA HIS A 36 -4.14 -2.39 12.56
C HIS A 36 -3.30 -1.44 11.70
N PHE A 37 -3.55 -1.46 10.39
CA PHE A 37 -2.90 -0.59 9.39
C PHE A 37 -3.88 0.47 8.82
N ASN A 38 -5.02 0.66 9.49
CA ASN A 38 -6.12 1.52 9.08
C ASN A 38 -6.76 2.19 10.31
N ASP A 39 -7.36 3.36 10.10
CA ASP A 39 -8.04 4.15 11.14
C ASP A 39 -9.36 3.54 11.64
N THR A 40 -9.93 2.60 10.89
CA THR A 40 -11.31 2.14 11.01
C THR A 40 -11.38 0.66 11.39
N PHE A 41 -11.96 0.37 12.55
CA PHE A 41 -12.01 -0.97 13.15
C PHE A 41 -13.37 -1.26 13.79
N ASN A 42 -13.71 -2.55 13.92
CA ASN A 42 -14.91 -2.97 14.64
C ASN A 42 -14.59 -3.27 16.11
N ILE A 43 -15.54 -2.99 16.99
CA ILE A 43 -15.46 -3.15 18.44
C ILE A 43 -16.40 -4.27 18.88
N ASP A 44 -15.84 -5.30 19.51
CA ASP A 44 -16.61 -6.41 20.08
C ASP A 44 -17.03 -6.07 21.52
N LEU A 45 -18.35 -5.99 21.75
CA LEU A 45 -18.93 -5.67 23.05
C LEU A 45 -18.74 -6.77 24.11
N SER A 46 -18.35 -7.99 23.72
CA SER A 46 -17.97 -9.04 24.68
C SER A 46 -16.59 -8.82 25.31
N ILE A 47 -15.77 -7.94 24.73
CA ILE A 47 -14.38 -7.71 25.11
C ILE A 47 -14.29 -6.44 25.98
N LEU A 48 -14.36 -6.62 27.30
CA LEU A 48 -14.43 -5.52 28.29
C LEU A 48 -13.19 -4.59 28.35
N SER A 49 -12.06 -5.02 27.81
CA SER A 49 -10.80 -4.28 27.72
C SER A 49 -10.04 -4.82 26.53
N GLU A 50 -9.41 -3.96 25.73
CA GLU A 50 -8.54 -4.37 24.64
C GLU A 50 -7.55 -3.26 24.24
N ASN A 51 -6.27 -3.58 24.23
CA ASN A 51 -5.23 -2.69 23.70
C ASN A 51 -4.88 -3.11 22.28
N ARG A 52 -5.02 -2.19 21.32
CA ARG A 52 -4.77 -2.41 19.89
C ARG A 52 -3.68 -1.44 19.40
N LEU A 53 -2.80 -1.93 18.54
CA LEU A 53 -1.68 -1.17 17.99
C LEU A 53 -2.02 -0.73 16.56
N PHE A 54 -1.88 0.55 16.27
CA PHE A 54 -2.24 1.17 15.00
C PHE A 54 -1.01 1.79 14.34
N LEU A 55 -0.73 1.41 13.09
CA LEU A 55 0.28 2.06 12.25
C LEU A 55 -0.45 2.96 11.23
N ILE A 56 -0.51 4.27 11.50
CA ILE A 56 -1.28 5.25 10.72
C ILE A 56 -0.36 6.41 10.30
N ASP A 57 -0.30 6.70 9.00
CA ASP A 57 0.60 7.70 8.41
C ASP A 57 2.09 7.54 8.85
N GLU A 58 2.53 6.27 9.00
CA GLU A 58 3.84 5.79 9.47
C GLU A 58 4.12 5.96 10.97
N GLU A 59 3.17 6.48 11.74
CA GLU A 59 3.25 6.66 13.18
C GLU A 59 2.59 5.49 13.94
N ILE A 60 3.18 5.12 15.08
CA ILE A 60 2.63 4.08 15.96
C ILE A 60 1.72 4.72 17.01
N TYR A 61 0.46 4.28 17.08
CA TYR A 61 -0.47 4.64 18.12
C TYR A 61 -0.96 3.40 18.88
N LEU A 62 -1.12 3.53 20.19
CA LEU A 62 -1.76 2.54 21.05
C LEU A 62 -3.17 3.02 21.37
N ALA A 63 -4.20 2.35 20.86
CA ALA A 63 -5.58 2.58 21.28
C ALA A 63 -5.90 1.62 22.43
N GLN A 64 -6.27 2.17 23.58
CA GLN A 64 -6.77 1.40 24.71
C GLN A 64 -8.28 1.51 24.74
N ILE A 65 -8.97 0.40 24.49
CA ILE A 65 -10.43 0.29 24.47
C ILE A 65 -10.85 -0.33 25.80
N THR A 66 -11.90 0.19 26.43
CA THR A 66 -12.44 -0.36 27.69
C THR A 66 -13.95 -0.16 27.72
N ILE A 67 -14.68 -1.15 28.21
CA ILE A 67 -16.15 -1.15 28.25
C ILE A 67 -16.61 -1.42 29.68
N TYR A 68 -17.29 -0.45 30.29
CA TYR A 68 -17.81 -0.54 31.65
C TYR A 68 -19.18 0.15 31.77
N GLU A 69 -20.15 -0.52 32.40
CA GLU A 69 -21.49 0.04 32.67
C GLU A 69 -22.22 0.59 31.41
N ASN A 70 -21.97 -0.03 30.26
CA ASN A 70 -22.41 0.41 28.91
C ASN A 70 -21.83 1.74 28.42
N ASN A 71 -20.71 2.17 29.00
CA ASN A 71 -19.84 3.20 28.44
C ASN A 71 -18.68 2.52 27.70
N LEU A 72 -18.46 2.94 26.46
CA LEU A 72 -17.28 2.63 25.67
C LEU A 72 -16.27 3.77 25.88
N GLU A 73 -15.10 3.48 26.41
CA GLU A 73 -13.99 4.42 26.52
C GLU A 73 -12.84 4.00 25.59
N ILE A 74 -12.33 4.96 24.82
CA ILE A 74 -11.20 4.79 23.90
C ILE A 74 -10.16 5.84 24.27
N LYS A 75 -8.95 5.40 24.64
CA LYS A 75 -7.80 6.26 24.90
C LYS A 75 -6.68 5.98 23.91
N LEU A 76 -6.50 6.89 22.96
CA LEU A 76 -5.36 6.84 22.04
C LEU A 76 -4.10 7.42 22.72
N ARG A 77 -2.95 6.78 22.50
CA ARG A 77 -1.62 7.29 22.86
C ARG A 77 -0.70 7.21 21.66
N TYR A 78 0.09 8.24 21.40
CA TYR A 78 1.19 8.17 20.45
C TYR A 78 2.41 7.48 21.08
N LEU A 79 3.03 6.53 20.36
CA LEU A 79 4.25 5.83 20.78
C LEU A 79 5.46 6.38 20.02
N GLY A 80 5.86 7.60 20.36
CA GLY A 80 7.01 8.29 19.78
C GLY A 80 7.43 9.53 20.60
N PRO A 81 8.17 10.48 20.01
CA PRO A 81 8.74 11.61 20.74
C PRO A 81 7.70 12.47 21.48
N HIS A 82 7.95 12.77 22.76
CA HIS A 82 7.01 13.53 23.61
C HIS A 82 6.69 14.93 23.08
N LYS A 83 7.64 15.58 22.36
CA LYS A 83 7.42 16.87 21.68
C LYS A 83 6.33 16.81 20.60
N ILE A 84 6.13 15.64 19.98
CA ILE A 84 5.10 15.37 18.98
C ILE A 84 3.81 14.90 19.68
N ALA A 85 3.93 14.01 20.69
CA ALA A 85 2.79 13.55 21.49
C ALA A 85 1.92 14.69 22.05
N ALA A 86 2.56 15.77 22.53
CA ALA A 86 1.89 16.94 23.09
C ALA A 86 1.12 17.80 22.06
N LYS A 87 1.35 17.59 20.75
CA LYS A 87 0.69 18.31 19.63
C LYS A 87 -0.35 17.46 18.89
N ILE A 88 -0.49 16.18 19.25
CA ILE A 88 -1.47 15.26 18.66
C ILE A 88 -2.80 15.42 19.39
N THR A 89 -3.85 15.75 18.63
CA THR A 89 -5.24 15.62 19.09
C THR A 89 -5.95 14.53 18.29
N TYR A 90 -7.00 13.94 18.85
CA TYR A 90 -7.79 12.96 18.12
C TYR A 90 -9.27 13.05 18.51
N ASN A 91 -10.11 12.64 17.57
CA ASN A 91 -11.54 12.42 17.75
C ASN A 91 -11.89 11.02 17.20
N ILE A 92 -13.14 10.58 17.38
CA ILE A 92 -13.65 9.37 16.73
C ILE A 92 -14.96 9.65 15.98
N LEU A 93 -15.19 8.88 14.93
CA LEU A 93 -16.50 8.72 14.31
C LEU A 93 -17.00 7.31 14.63
N LEU A 94 -18.12 7.22 15.36
CA LEU A 94 -18.73 5.95 15.71
C LEU A 94 -19.92 5.66 14.79
N LYS A 95 -20.01 4.44 14.27
CA LYS A 95 -21.19 3.92 13.58
C LYS A 95 -21.74 2.74 14.39
N VAL A 96 -23.02 2.78 14.72
CA VAL A 96 -23.73 1.72 15.45
C VAL A 96 -24.83 1.20 14.55
N ASN A 97 -24.87 -0.12 14.33
CA ASN A 97 -25.79 -0.75 13.37
C ASN A 97 -25.73 -0.08 11.97
N TYR A 98 -24.52 0.23 11.51
CA TYR A 98 -24.20 0.99 10.27
C TYR A 98 -24.67 2.46 10.21
N VAL A 99 -25.37 2.98 11.22
CA VAL A 99 -25.81 4.39 11.31
C VAL A 99 -24.75 5.21 12.03
N LEU A 100 -24.40 6.39 11.49
CA LEU A 100 -23.44 7.31 12.12
C LEU A 100 -24.05 7.93 13.39
N CYS A 101 -23.33 7.82 14.51
CA CYS A 101 -23.75 8.38 15.78
C CYS A 101 -23.63 9.91 15.78
N ASN A 102 -24.56 10.61 16.46
CA ASN A 102 -24.44 12.05 16.64
C ASN A 102 -23.22 12.38 17.53
N PRO A 103 -22.31 13.30 17.11
CA PRO A 103 -21.19 13.75 17.93
C PRO A 103 -21.55 14.21 19.34
N SER A 104 -22.79 14.64 19.60
CA SER A 104 -23.28 14.99 20.95
C SER A 104 -23.21 13.86 21.98
N TYR A 105 -23.07 12.60 21.55
CA TYR A 105 -22.91 11.43 22.43
C TYR A 105 -21.44 11.07 22.71
N ILE A 106 -20.50 11.77 22.07
CA ILE A 106 -19.05 11.52 22.15
C ILE A 106 -18.44 12.57 23.09
N LEU A 107 -17.94 12.12 24.24
CA LEU A 107 -17.48 13.00 25.32
C LEU A 107 -15.96 12.85 25.54
N VAL A 108 -15.20 13.93 25.32
CA VAL A 108 -13.78 13.96 25.70
C VAL A 108 -13.66 14.12 27.22
N THR A 109 -12.98 13.19 27.88
CA THR A 109 -12.77 13.24 29.33
C THR A 109 -11.62 14.18 29.70
N LYS A 110 -11.55 14.59 30.97
CA LYS A 110 -10.42 15.36 31.53
C LYS A 110 -9.06 14.63 31.46
N SER A 111 -9.04 13.34 31.10
CA SER A 111 -7.81 12.55 30.95
C SER A 111 -7.33 12.41 29.49
N GLY A 112 -8.03 13.02 28.53
CA GLY A 112 -7.75 12.88 27.09
C GLY A 112 -8.20 11.56 26.47
N SER A 113 -9.02 10.78 27.18
CA SER A 113 -9.79 9.66 26.60
C SER A 113 -11.12 10.15 26.04
N ILE A 114 -11.73 9.38 25.15
CA ILE A 114 -13.05 9.63 24.60
C ILE A 114 -14.02 8.58 25.15
N SER A 115 -15.11 9.01 25.76
CA SER A 115 -16.15 8.16 26.36
C SER A 115 -17.48 8.33 25.62
N VAL A 116 -18.17 7.21 25.37
CA VAL A 116 -19.44 7.15 24.66
C VAL A 116 -20.41 6.25 25.43
N ASN A 117 -21.55 6.79 25.86
CA ASN A 117 -22.57 6.00 26.52
C ASN A 117 -23.47 5.30 25.48
N LEU A 118 -23.36 3.99 25.37
CA LEU A 118 -24.00 3.18 24.33
C LEU A 118 -25.53 3.15 24.46
N ASN A 119 -26.05 3.16 25.70
CA ASN A 119 -27.49 3.17 25.97
C ASN A 119 -28.20 4.45 25.49
N LYS A 120 -27.47 5.55 25.26
CA LYS A 120 -28.02 6.78 24.64
C LYS A 120 -28.08 6.72 23.11
N ILE A 121 -27.52 5.69 22.48
CA ILE A 121 -27.39 5.57 21.02
C ILE A 121 -28.39 4.55 20.47
N ALA A 122 -28.50 3.36 21.06
CA ALA A 122 -29.45 2.33 20.62
C ALA A 122 -29.82 1.36 21.75
N GLU A 123 -31.09 0.95 21.81
CA GLU A 123 -31.58 -0.08 22.75
C GLU A 123 -31.00 -1.48 22.47
N LYS A 124 -30.62 -1.74 21.21
CA LYS A 124 -29.96 -2.98 20.79
C LYS A 124 -28.85 -2.67 19.80
N ILE A 125 -27.66 -3.14 20.13
CA ILE A 125 -26.47 -3.02 19.29
C ILE A 125 -26.14 -4.40 18.72
N ILE A 126 -25.82 -4.42 17.42
CA ILE A 126 -25.47 -5.61 16.63
C ILE A 126 -24.05 -5.47 16.08
N ASP A 127 -23.68 -4.26 15.68
CA ASP A 127 -22.35 -3.92 15.14
C ASP A 127 -21.93 -2.52 15.61
N ILE A 128 -20.63 -2.36 15.88
CA ILE A 128 -19.99 -1.07 16.16
C ILE A 128 -18.71 -0.96 15.33
N THR A 129 -18.68 0.01 14.41
CA THR A 129 -17.45 0.45 13.74
C THR A 129 -16.99 1.79 14.34
N CYS A 130 -15.71 1.90 14.69
CA CYS A 130 -15.07 3.14 15.11
C CYS A 130 -14.00 3.54 14.08
N THR A 131 -13.99 4.80 13.68
CA THR A 131 -12.90 5.43 12.90
C THR A 131 -12.19 6.45 13.75
N LEU A 132 -10.86 6.33 13.90
CA LEU A 132 -10.01 7.35 14.52
C LEU A 132 -9.84 8.54 13.54
N ASN A 133 -9.89 9.76 14.04
CA ASN A 133 -9.51 10.95 13.29
C ASN A 133 -8.41 11.69 14.06
N ILE A 134 -7.17 11.64 13.58
CA ILE A 134 -5.97 12.08 14.29
C ILE A 134 -5.42 13.34 13.61
N ASN A 135 -5.36 14.44 14.35
CA ASN A 135 -4.83 15.73 13.88
C ASN A 135 -3.47 16.03 14.53
N LYS A 136 -2.56 16.62 13.76
CA LYS A 136 -1.26 17.12 14.25
C LYS A 136 -1.20 18.63 14.06
N ASP A 137 -1.44 19.41 15.12
CA ASP A 137 -1.24 20.86 15.05
C ASP A 137 0.26 21.19 15.18
N LEU A 138 0.92 21.27 14.04
CA LEU A 138 2.29 21.75 13.91
C LEU A 138 2.27 23.20 13.42
N PRO A 139 2.66 24.19 14.25
CA PRO A 139 2.99 25.52 13.74
C PRO A 139 4.19 25.42 12.79
N GLU A 140 4.12 26.17 11.70
CA GLU A 140 5.27 26.49 10.86
C GLU A 140 6.29 27.34 11.65
N GLU A 141 7.56 27.33 11.22
CA GLU A 141 8.67 28.13 11.78
C GLU A 141 8.96 28.01 13.30
N ILE A 142 9.76 27.00 13.69
CA ILE A 142 11.00 27.28 14.46
C ILE A 142 12.12 26.38 13.90
N TYR A 143 12.99 26.96 13.08
CA TYR A 143 14.36 26.48 12.95
C TYR A 143 15.21 27.15 14.03
N GLU A 144 15.88 26.37 14.86
CA GLU A 144 17.23 26.71 15.30
C GLU A 144 18.01 25.41 15.61
N GLU A 145 19.30 25.42 15.33
CA GLU A 145 20.17 24.27 15.54
C GLU A 145 20.48 24.11 17.02
N ASP A 146 20.50 22.87 17.53
CA ASP A 146 21.34 22.59 18.69
C ASP A 146 21.89 21.17 18.64
N VAL A 147 23.20 21.05 18.87
CA VAL A 147 23.96 19.81 18.68
C VAL A 147 23.89 18.97 19.94
N PHE A 148 23.49 17.70 19.83
CA PHE A 148 23.50 16.75 20.95
C PHE A 148 24.91 16.61 21.57
N THR A 149 25.14 17.25 22.72
CA THR A 149 26.33 17.05 23.54
C THR A 149 26.13 15.86 24.49
N PRO A 150 27.17 15.07 24.84
CA PRO A 150 26.98 13.78 25.52
C PRO A 150 26.74 13.84 27.05
N GLU A 151 26.34 14.99 27.62
CA GLU A 151 26.54 15.25 29.06
C GLU A 151 25.31 15.00 29.96
N ASP A 152 24.08 14.95 29.42
CA ASP A 152 22.83 14.77 30.18
C ASP A 152 22.61 13.36 30.78
N TYR A 153 23.50 12.39 30.56
CA TYR A 153 23.33 11.00 31.02
C TYR A 153 23.63 10.77 32.52
N ALA A 154 23.79 11.84 33.32
CA ALA A 154 24.44 11.79 34.62
C ALA A 154 23.53 11.59 35.85
N GLU A 155 22.19 11.64 35.76
CA GLU A 155 21.33 11.71 36.96
C GLU A 155 20.12 10.75 37.03
N THR A 156 20.32 9.45 36.80
CA THR A 156 19.33 8.42 37.24
C THR A 156 19.94 7.09 37.74
N ALA A 157 21.26 6.96 37.81
CA ALA A 157 21.95 5.70 38.14
C ALA A 157 22.12 5.40 39.66
N ASN A 158 21.38 6.07 40.55
CA ASN A 158 21.61 6.05 42.00
C ASN A 158 20.55 5.29 42.85
N ARG A 159 20.19 4.08 42.39
CA ARG A 159 19.56 2.94 43.11
C ARG A 159 19.56 1.79 42.08
N VAL A 160 20.26 0.67 42.24
CA VAL A 160 20.57 -0.13 43.44
C VAL A 160 22.07 -0.46 43.54
N ARG A 161 22.60 -0.57 44.78
CA ARG A 161 23.95 -1.09 45.08
C ARG A 161 23.87 -2.38 45.91
N LYS A 162 24.88 -3.26 45.74
CA LYS A 162 25.01 -4.63 46.31
C LYS A 162 24.05 -5.63 45.61
N VAL A 163 24.38 -6.92 45.46
CA VAL A 163 25.25 -7.80 46.29
C VAL A 163 26.14 -8.73 45.43
N ILE A 164 27.48 -8.71 45.68
CA ILE A 164 28.51 -9.77 45.43
C ILE A 164 28.75 -10.20 43.94
N ASN A 165 29.90 -10.10 43.27
CA ASN A 165 31.35 -10.22 43.59
C ASN A 165 31.88 -11.68 43.62
N THR A 166 32.37 -12.26 42.50
CA THR A 166 33.81 -12.50 42.15
C THR A 166 33.89 -13.63 41.08
N LYS A 167 34.95 -13.94 40.31
CA LYS A 167 36.39 -13.53 40.21
C LYS A 167 36.94 -13.88 38.80
N LYS A 168 37.99 -13.17 38.34
CA LYS A 168 39.23 -13.61 37.60
C LYS A 168 39.27 -14.97 36.84
N SER A 169 39.97 -15.15 35.70
CA SER A 169 40.84 -14.28 34.85
C SER A 169 41.44 -15.05 33.64
N SER A 170 41.92 -14.34 32.60
CA SER A 170 43.06 -14.67 31.68
C SER A 170 43.13 -16.05 30.96
N THR A 171 43.46 -16.18 29.66
CA THR A 171 44.80 -15.89 29.07
C THR A 171 44.80 -16.00 27.52
N ARG A 172 45.81 -15.43 26.84
CA ARG A 172 46.25 -15.72 25.44
C ARG A 172 46.26 -17.24 25.13
N MET A 173 46.14 -17.76 23.90
CA MET A 173 46.97 -17.45 22.72
C MET A 173 46.42 -18.12 21.43
N SER A 174 47.09 -17.94 20.28
CA SER A 174 46.69 -18.39 18.92
C SER A 174 47.53 -19.55 18.35
N LEU A 175 46.97 -20.38 17.44
CA LEU A 175 47.49 -20.60 16.06
C LEU A 175 46.89 -21.81 15.27
N SER A 176 46.56 -21.55 13.98
CA SER A 176 46.64 -22.49 12.82
C SER A 176 45.57 -23.63 12.70
N ASN A 177 45.38 -24.33 11.55
CA ASN A 177 46.15 -24.40 10.29
C ASN A 177 45.35 -24.98 9.07
N ARG A 178 45.66 -24.53 7.82
CA ARG A 178 45.44 -25.21 6.47
C ARG A 178 43.98 -25.49 6.00
N LYS A 179 43.60 -25.76 4.72
CA LYS A 179 44.00 -25.60 3.26
C LYS A 179 42.76 -26.08 2.43
N HIS A 180 42.50 -25.99 1.11
CA HIS A 180 43.03 -25.54 -0.22
C HIS A 180 41.74 -25.30 -1.10
N SER A 181 41.64 -24.87 -2.37
CA SER A 181 42.43 -24.36 -3.54
C SER A 181 41.42 -23.52 -4.40
N LEU A 182 41.70 -22.69 -5.42
CA LEU A 182 42.51 -22.70 -6.68
C LEU A 182 42.07 -23.69 -7.78
N GLU A 183 41.40 -23.21 -8.83
CA GLU A 183 41.99 -23.00 -10.18
C GLU A 183 41.01 -22.28 -11.15
N GLU A 184 41.55 -21.60 -12.17
CA GLU A 184 40.82 -20.98 -13.30
C GLU A 184 41.42 -21.47 -14.63
N THR A 185 40.63 -21.62 -15.70
CA THR A 185 41.08 -21.41 -17.11
C THR A 185 39.92 -21.36 -18.11
N SER A 186 40.20 -20.88 -19.33
CA SER A 186 39.23 -20.47 -20.36
C SER A 186 39.21 -21.35 -21.62
N TYR A 187 38.13 -21.33 -22.42
CA TYR A 187 38.09 -20.95 -23.86
C TYR A 187 36.66 -21.02 -24.45
N ALA A 188 36.46 -20.57 -25.70
CA ALA A 188 35.16 -20.44 -26.40
C ALA A 188 34.71 -21.76 -27.13
N THR A 189 33.57 -21.92 -27.83
CA THR A 189 32.79 -20.98 -28.69
C THR A 189 31.40 -21.55 -29.11
N VAL A 190 30.48 -20.67 -29.55
CA VAL A 190 29.40 -20.89 -30.59
C VAL A 190 28.12 -21.75 -30.31
N THR A 191 26.97 -21.02 -30.26
CA THR A 191 25.56 -21.33 -30.64
C THR A 191 24.65 -22.41 -29.98
N LYS A 192 23.50 -21.88 -29.49
CA LYS A 192 22.09 -22.30 -29.68
C LYS A 192 21.45 -23.45 -28.86
N THR A 193 20.15 -23.18 -28.59
CA THR A 193 19.03 -24.07 -28.20
C THR A 193 19.00 -24.68 -26.79
N THR A 194 17.78 -24.72 -26.24
CA THR A 194 17.35 -25.32 -24.95
C THR A 194 18.00 -24.72 -23.69
N GLU A 195 17.32 -24.55 -22.55
CA GLU A 195 16.01 -25.06 -22.13
C GLU A 195 15.28 -24.07 -21.19
N VAL A 196 13.95 -24.14 -21.07
CA VAL A 196 13.17 -23.24 -20.19
C VAL A 196 13.04 -23.85 -18.79
N SER A 197 13.87 -23.42 -17.84
CA SER A 197 13.71 -23.79 -16.43
C SER A 197 12.54 -23.04 -15.78
N LEU A 198 11.49 -23.80 -15.43
CA LEU A 198 10.26 -23.33 -14.78
C LEU A 198 10.48 -22.82 -13.35
N THR A 199 11.00 -21.60 -13.21
CA THR A 199 11.14 -20.92 -11.92
C THR A 199 9.87 -20.14 -11.55
N ARG A 200 8.89 -20.90 -11.04
CA ARG A 200 7.72 -20.47 -10.23
C ARG A 200 7.84 -19.03 -9.72
N SER A 201 7.23 -18.08 -10.43
CA SER A 201 7.18 -16.67 -10.03
C SER A 201 6.56 -16.55 -8.65
N LYS A 202 7.27 -15.90 -7.72
CA LYS A 202 6.82 -15.80 -6.33
C LYS A 202 5.59 -14.90 -6.25
N THR A 203 4.52 -15.43 -5.67
CA THR A 203 3.37 -14.65 -5.23
C THR A 203 3.79 -13.77 -4.07
N THR A 204 3.84 -12.45 -4.27
CA THR A 204 3.90 -11.47 -3.17
C THR A 204 2.57 -11.56 -2.41
N SER A 205 2.53 -12.41 -1.38
CA SER A 205 1.37 -12.60 -0.51
C SER A 205 1.11 -11.36 0.36
N LEU A 206 -0.03 -11.32 1.06
CA LEU A 206 -0.32 -10.28 2.05
C LEU A 206 0.84 -10.13 3.06
N GLU A 207 1.41 -11.25 3.50
CA GLU A 207 2.61 -11.31 4.34
C GLU A 207 3.87 -10.71 3.70
N GLU A 208 4.02 -10.73 2.37
CA GLU A 208 5.14 -10.06 1.69
C GLU A 208 4.85 -8.56 1.47
N ILE A 209 3.60 -8.12 1.55
CA ILE A 209 3.21 -6.70 1.61
C ILE A 209 3.45 -6.17 3.04
N LYS A 210 2.97 -6.87 4.09
CA LYS A 210 3.28 -6.56 5.51
C LYS A 210 4.78 -6.40 5.76
N ARG A 211 5.59 -7.39 5.35
CA ARG A 211 7.07 -7.34 5.48
C ARG A 211 7.76 -6.27 4.63
N ARG A 212 7.08 -5.61 3.67
CA ARG A 212 7.58 -4.40 3.00
C ARG A 212 7.18 -3.14 3.78
N HIS A 213 5.98 -3.09 4.35
CA HIS A 213 5.56 -2.02 5.26
C HIS A 213 6.43 -1.96 6.52
N LEU A 214 6.64 -3.08 7.24
CA LEU A 214 7.48 -3.08 8.44
C LEU A 214 8.91 -2.62 8.14
N LYS A 215 9.49 -3.02 7.00
CA LYS A 215 10.81 -2.54 6.58
C LYS A 215 10.86 -1.04 6.30
N ARG A 216 9.80 -0.47 5.71
CA ARG A 216 9.72 0.99 5.53
C ARG A 216 9.49 1.71 6.86
N ALA A 217 8.58 1.25 7.71
CA ALA A 217 8.36 1.82 9.04
C ALA A 217 9.62 1.77 9.92
N GLN A 218 10.35 0.64 9.91
CA GLN A 218 11.68 0.54 10.54
C GLN A 218 12.67 1.53 9.93
N SER A 219 12.68 1.73 8.61
CA SER A 219 13.51 2.78 8.00
C SER A 219 13.07 4.21 8.35
N THR A 220 11.79 4.47 8.59
CA THR A 220 11.27 5.77 9.06
C THR A 220 11.64 6.04 10.53
N LEU A 221 11.80 4.99 11.33
CA LEU A 221 12.29 5.04 12.72
C LEU A 221 13.82 5.17 12.81
N SER A 222 14.57 4.54 11.89
CA SER A 222 16.05 4.56 11.87
C SER A 222 16.67 5.67 11.00
N LEU A 223 15.91 6.25 10.07
CA LEU A 223 16.30 7.32 9.18
C LEU A 223 15.21 8.39 9.23
N GLY A 224 15.53 9.59 9.69
CA GLY A 224 14.57 10.68 9.74
C GLY A 224 14.04 11.00 8.34
N ALA A 225 12.81 10.56 8.04
CA ALA A 225 12.18 10.79 6.76
C ALA A 225 11.93 12.29 6.59
N ILE A 226 12.70 12.91 5.68
CA ILE A 226 12.77 14.35 5.50
C ILE A 226 11.45 14.86 4.91
N THR A 227 10.55 15.24 5.82
CA THR A 227 9.26 15.89 5.54
C THR A 227 9.42 17.42 5.57
N GLU A 228 10.52 17.91 4.96
CA GLU A 228 10.75 19.33 4.73
C GLU A 228 9.83 19.83 3.60
N ASP A 229 8.89 20.69 3.96
CA ASP A 229 8.22 21.76 3.20
C ASP A 229 7.90 21.55 1.71
N ILE A 230 6.59 21.55 1.42
CA ILE A 230 6.02 21.25 0.10
C ILE A 230 6.39 22.29 -0.98
N ASN A 231 6.72 23.53 -0.61
CA ASN A 231 6.88 24.64 -1.55
C ASN A 231 8.09 24.51 -2.51
N ASP A 232 9.16 23.82 -2.13
CA ASP A 232 10.37 23.68 -2.95
C ASP A 232 10.25 22.63 -4.08
N TYR A 233 9.18 21.82 -4.05
CA TYR A 233 8.99 20.68 -4.96
C TYR A 233 8.14 20.99 -6.19
N ASN A 234 7.65 22.21 -6.36
CA ASN A 234 6.78 22.58 -7.46
C ASN A 234 7.50 23.47 -8.48
N CYS A 235 7.21 23.27 -9.77
CA CYS A 235 7.85 24.06 -10.82
C CYS A 235 7.43 25.53 -10.73
N THR A 236 8.43 26.41 -10.58
CA THR A 236 8.30 27.88 -10.49
C THR A 236 7.42 28.50 -11.59
N GLU A 237 7.33 27.85 -12.76
CA GLU A 237 6.53 28.32 -13.89
C GLU A 237 5.07 27.84 -13.84
N CYS A 238 4.84 26.54 -13.61
CA CYS A 238 3.55 25.88 -13.86
C CYS A 238 2.90 25.20 -12.65
N GLY A 239 3.55 25.24 -11.47
CA GLY A 239 3.02 24.68 -10.22
C GLY A 239 2.95 23.16 -10.14
N VAL A 240 3.36 22.41 -11.18
CA VAL A 240 3.38 20.94 -11.18
C VAL A 240 4.56 20.42 -10.36
N ASN A 241 4.38 19.34 -9.59
CA ASN A 241 5.44 18.65 -8.85
C ASN A 241 6.62 18.32 -9.80
N LEU A 242 7.84 18.58 -9.33
CA LEU A 242 9.07 18.40 -10.08
C LEU A 242 9.44 16.92 -10.18
N THR A 243 9.57 16.43 -11.41
CA THR A 243 10.14 15.11 -11.71
C THR A 243 11.51 15.28 -12.34
N THR A 244 12.44 14.37 -12.08
CA THR A 244 13.78 14.41 -12.71
C THR A 244 13.67 14.22 -14.24
N PRO A 245 14.45 14.95 -15.06
CA PRO A 245 15.45 15.95 -14.70
C PRO A 245 14.84 17.30 -14.29
N ILE A 246 15.46 17.98 -13.32
CA ILE A 246 15.02 19.27 -12.77
C ILE A 246 16.04 20.34 -13.18
N PHE A 247 15.56 21.37 -13.87
CA PHE A 247 16.37 22.48 -14.37
C PHE A 247 16.34 23.67 -13.40
N VAL A 248 17.35 24.55 -13.47
CA VAL A 248 17.47 25.73 -12.61
C VAL A 248 17.61 27.02 -13.41
N CYS A 249 17.17 28.14 -12.85
CA CYS A 249 17.57 29.46 -13.34
C CYS A 249 18.86 29.95 -12.68
N LEU A 250 19.42 31.05 -13.20
CA LEU A 250 20.60 31.76 -12.66
C LEU A 250 20.39 32.40 -11.25
N SER A 251 19.34 32.01 -10.52
CA SER A 251 19.13 32.28 -9.08
C SER A 251 18.82 31.01 -8.26
N GLY A 252 18.82 29.81 -8.84
CA GLY A 252 18.55 28.55 -8.15
C GLY A 252 17.09 28.06 -8.12
N HIS A 253 16.11 28.87 -8.57
CA HIS A 253 14.71 28.42 -8.65
C HIS A 253 14.54 27.26 -9.65
N ASN A 254 13.62 26.33 -9.35
CA ASN A 254 13.54 25.01 -10.00
C ASN A 254 12.41 24.91 -11.05
N PHE A 255 12.67 24.14 -12.12
CA PHE A 255 11.82 24.00 -13.30
C PHE A 255 11.72 22.55 -13.79
N CYS A 256 10.53 22.16 -14.27
CA CYS A 256 10.31 20.85 -14.90
C CYS A 256 10.77 20.86 -16.37
N PRO A 257 10.95 19.70 -17.02
CA PRO A 257 11.44 19.62 -18.41
C PRO A 257 10.61 20.41 -19.43
N ASN A 258 9.30 20.55 -19.21
CA ASN A 258 8.40 21.29 -20.10
C ASN A 258 8.54 22.82 -19.98
N CYS A 259 9.27 23.32 -18.97
CA CYS A 259 9.43 24.74 -18.69
C CYS A 259 10.89 25.23 -18.79
N GLN A 260 11.80 24.40 -19.33
CA GLN A 260 13.24 24.70 -19.44
C GLN A 260 13.56 25.96 -20.27
N ASN A 261 12.75 26.28 -21.28
CA ASN A 261 13.05 27.35 -22.26
C ASN A 261 12.28 28.66 -21.96
N LEU A 262 12.16 29.04 -20.68
CA LEU A 262 11.37 30.18 -20.23
C LEU A 262 12.17 31.08 -19.27
N LEU A 263 11.66 32.28 -19.00
CA LEU A 263 12.20 33.18 -17.99
C LEU A 263 11.57 32.87 -16.62
N CYS A 264 12.38 32.91 -15.56
CA CYS A 264 11.90 32.66 -14.21
C CYS A 264 10.95 33.78 -13.73
N LYS A 265 9.69 33.44 -13.41
CA LYS A 265 8.70 34.40 -12.88
C LYS A 265 9.12 35.15 -11.62
N ILE A 266 9.99 34.57 -10.78
CA ILE A 266 10.42 35.17 -9.51
C ILE A 266 11.55 36.19 -9.72
N CYS A 267 12.58 35.87 -10.51
CA CYS A 267 13.78 36.72 -10.65
C CYS A 267 14.03 37.28 -12.07
N SER A 268 13.15 36.99 -13.03
CA SER A 268 13.25 37.38 -14.45
C SER A 268 14.52 36.93 -15.19
N LYS A 269 15.33 36.04 -14.59
CA LYS A 269 16.51 35.44 -15.24
C LYS A 269 16.14 34.22 -16.07
N GLU A 270 16.98 33.90 -17.05
CA GLU A 270 16.88 32.69 -17.87
C GLU A 270 16.97 31.40 -17.03
N VAL A 271 16.17 30.41 -17.41
CA VAL A 271 16.34 29.02 -17.01
C VAL A 271 17.47 28.42 -17.86
N THR A 272 18.44 27.77 -17.20
CA THR A 272 19.61 27.20 -17.86
C THR A 272 19.38 25.73 -18.21
N SER A 273 20.28 25.18 -19.03
CA SER A 273 20.35 23.73 -19.26
C SER A 273 21.03 22.96 -18.13
N GLU A 274 21.40 23.63 -17.03
CA GLU A 274 21.95 22.97 -15.84
C GLU A 274 20.84 22.34 -15.01
N ARG A 275 21.18 21.26 -14.32
CA ARG A 275 20.27 20.49 -13.48
C ARG A 275 20.55 20.75 -12.00
N ASN A 276 19.58 20.46 -11.13
CA ASN A 276 19.76 20.47 -9.68
C ASN A 276 20.03 19.06 -9.14
N PRO A 277 21.27 18.52 -9.19
CA PRO A 277 21.56 17.16 -8.73
C PRO A 277 21.33 16.97 -7.23
N VAL A 278 21.32 18.04 -6.43
CA VAL A 278 21.03 17.99 -5.00
C VAL A 278 19.54 17.72 -4.78
N LEU A 279 18.67 18.53 -5.39
CA LEU A 279 17.22 18.35 -5.30
C LEU A 279 16.76 17.06 -6.00
N GLU A 280 17.34 16.70 -7.15
CA GLU A 280 17.08 15.41 -7.81
C GLU A 280 17.45 14.22 -6.93
N LYS A 281 18.52 14.32 -6.13
CA LYS A 281 18.90 13.30 -5.14
C LYS A 281 17.99 13.31 -3.91
N LYS A 282 17.43 14.47 -3.52
CA LYS A 282 16.34 14.55 -2.52
C LYS A 282 15.09 13.83 -3.02
N PHE A 283 14.70 14.05 -4.28
CA PHE A 283 13.58 13.37 -4.94
C PHE A 283 13.77 11.85 -5.13
N GLN A 284 15.01 11.33 -5.17
CA GLN A 284 15.26 9.88 -5.14
C GLN A 284 14.82 9.23 -3.83
N ASN A 285 14.71 10.00 -2.74
CA ASN A 285 14.30 9.55 -1.41
C ASN A 285 12.91 10.07 -0.99
N TYR A 286 12.29 10.98 -1.77
CA TYR A 286 11.02 11.62 -1.42
C TYR A 286 9.84 10.66 -1.63
N LEU A 287 9.00 10.51 -0.59
CA LEU A 287 7.87 9.57 -0.57
C LEU A 287 6.57 10.28 -0.95
N GLU A 288 6.19 10.19 -2.23
CA GLU A 288 4.89 10.66 -2.73
C GLU A 288 3.76 9.72 -2.25
N PRO A 289 2.65 10.23 -1.69
CA PRO A 289 1.52 9.39 -1.31
C PRO A 289 0.82 8.79 -2.53
N CYS A 290 0.30 7.58 -2.38
CA CYS A 290 -0.48 6.94 -3.43
C CYS A 290 -1.71 7.78 -3.80
N ARG A 291 -1.98 7.95 -5.11
CA ARG A 291 -3.16 8.69 -5.61
C ARG A 291 -4.50 8.15 -5.11
N TYR A 292 -4.50 6.92 -4.60
CA TYR A 292 -5.65 6.26 -3.99
C TYR A 292 -5.68 6.40 -2.44
N LYS A 293 -4.94 7.34 -1.83
CA LYS A 293 -4.98 7.61 -0.38
C LYS A 293 -6.42 7.83 0.12
N ASN A 294 -7.20 8.62 -0.62
CA ASN A 294 -8.61 8.89 -0.31
C ASN A 294 -9.52 7.64 -0.43
N ASN A 295 -9.06 6.57 -1.07
CA ASN A 295 -9.74 5.28 -1.13
C ASN A 295 -9.27 4.32 -0.02
N GLY A 296 -8.40 4.76 0.89
CA GLY A 296 -7.84 3.97 1.99
C GLY A 296 -6.41 3.45 1.77
N CYS A 297 -5.69 3.89 0.74
CA CYS A 297 -4.32 3.42 0.50
C CYS A 297 -3.29 4.08 1.45
N PRO A 298 -2.55 3.31 2.28
CA PRO A 298 -1.58 3.88 3.23
C PRO A 298 -0.18 4.11 2.64
N GLU A 299 0.06 3.73 1.38
CA GLU A 299 1.41 3.74 0.80
C GLU A 299 1.89 5.14 0.44
N LYS A 300 3.06 5.52 0.95
CA LYS A 300 3.90 6.61 0.42
C LYS A 300 5.19 6.00 -0.15
N LEU A 301 5.60 6.43 -1.34
CA LEU A 301 6.56 5.70 -2.17
C LEU A 301 7.43 6.65 -2.98
N VAL A 302 8.70 6.30 -3.18
CA VAL A 302 9.56 7.04 -4.12
C VAL A 302 9.02 6.93 -5.54
N TYR A 303 9.13 8.00 -6.33
CA TYR A 303 8.45 8.14 -7.63
C TYR A 303 8.46 6.87 -8.51
N ASN A 304 9.63 6.21 -8.64
CA ASN A 304 9.78 4.98 -9.41
C ASN A 304 8.88 3.84 -8.87
N GLU A 305 8.96 3.55 -7.57
CA GLU A 305 8.13 2.54 -6.89
C GLU A 305 6.65 2.91 -6.92
N LEU A 306 6.32 4.19 -6.76
CA LEU A 306 4.95 4.70 -6.84
C LEU A 306 4.32 4.39 -8.20
N THR A 307 5.05 4.58 -9.31
CA THR A 307 4.50 4.27 -10.62
C THR A 307 4.16 2.79 -10.78
N ASP A 308 4.89 1.86 -10.13
CA ASP A 308 4.61 0.42 -10.15
C ASP A 308 3.50 0.03 -9.16
N HIS A 309 3.47 0.61 -7.96
CA HIS A 309 2.38 0.45 -7.01
C HIS A 309 1.03 0.88 -7.60
N ILE A 310 0.94 2.01 -8.30
CA ILE A 310 -0.33 2.49 -8.90
C ILE A 310 -0.92 1.46 -9.90
N LYS A 311 -0.09 0.58 -10.49
CA LYS A 311 -0.51 -0.50 -11.41
C LYS A 311 -1.12 -1.71 -10.67
N SER A 312 -0.74 -1.93 -9.41
CA SER A 312 -1.11 -3.10 -8.60
C SER A 312 -1.97 -2.79 -7.38
N CYS A 313 -2.11 -1.51 -7.02
CA CYS A 313 -2.82 -1.02 -5.83
C CYS A 313 -4.22 -1.63 -5.67
N THR A 314 -4.47 -2.26 -4.53
CA THR A 314 -5.77 -2.86 -4.17
C THR A 314 -6.89 -1.84 -4.02
N PHE A 315 -6.55 -0.60 -3.66
CA PHE A 315 -7.47 0.52 -3.46
C PHE A 315 -7.82 1.26 -4.77
N CYS A 316 -7.39 0.75 -5.93
CA CYS A 316 -7.69 1.38 -7.21
C CYS A 316 -9.17 1.36 -7.56
N ASP A 317 -9.63 2.46 -8.18
CA ASP A 317 -10.98 2.53 -8.73
C ASP A 317 -11.11 1.71 -10.02
N TYR A 318 -12.24 1.03 -10.11
CA TYR A 318 -12.75 0.38 -11.30
C TYR A 318 -13.84 1.27 -11.92
N GLN A 319 -13.88 1.35 -13.25
CA GLN A 319 -14.97 1.97 -14.00
C GLN A 319 -15.86 0.88 -14.60
N CYS A 320 -17.17 1.11 -14.65
CA CYS A 320 -18.08 0.20 -15.34
C CYS A 320 -17.66 0.03 -16.82
N PRO A 321 -17.52 -1.21 -17.32
CA PRO A 321 -17.09 -1.46 -18.68
C PRO A 321 -18.22 -1.26 -19.72
N ILE A 322 -19.48 -1.21 -19.28
CA ILE A 322 -20.65 -1.11 -20.15
C ILE A 322 -20.76 0.29 -20.75
N GLU A 323 -20.97 0.35 -22.05
CA GLU A 323 -21.10 1.60 -22.82
C GLU A 323 -22.35 2.37 -22.34
N GLY A 324 -22.20 3.67 -22.08
CA GLY A 324 -23.23 4.50 -21.45
C GLY A 324 -23.29 4.44 -19.91
N CYS A 325 -22.60 3.51 -19.25
CA CYS A 325 -22.56 3.46 -17.78
C CYS A 325 -21.34 4.20 -17.21
N ASN A 326 -21.58 5.27 -16.46
CA ASN A 326 -20.53 6.11 -15.87
C ASN A 326 -20.14 5.72 -14.42
N PHE A 327 -20.65 4.61 -13.88
CA PHE A 327 -20.37 4.19 -12.50
C PHE A 327 -18.88 3.91 -12.29
N LYS A 328 -18.35 4.36 -11.14
CA LYS A 328 -16.95 4.21 -10.71
C LYS A 328 -16.86 3.92 -9.22
N GLY A 329 -15.84 3.18 -8.81
CA GLY A 329 -15.49 2.97 -7.41
C GLY A 329 -14.60 1.74 -7.19
N GLN A 330 -14.30 1.44 -5.93
CA GLN A 330 -13.61 0.21 -5.51
C GLN A 330 -14.26 -1.08 -6.07
N TYR A 331 -13.47 -2.14 -6.19
CA TYR A 331 -13.87 -3.46 -6.71
C TYR A 331 -15.23 -3.95 -6.18
N LYS A 332 -15.45 -3.94 -4.86
CA LYS A 332 -16.67 -4.46 -4.23
C LYS A 332 -17.92 -3.67 -4.61
N HIS A 333 -17.79 -2.36 -4.80
CA HIS A 333 -18.88 -1.50 -5.26
C HIS A 333 -19.21 -1.76 -6.74
N VAL A 334 -18.20 -1.92 -7.60
CA VAL A 334 -18.42 -2.24 -9.03
C VAL A 334 -18.98 -3.65 -9.21
N TYR A 335 -18.52 -4.66 -8.46
CA TYR A 335 -19.11 -6.00 -8.45
C TYR A 335 -20.61 -5.94 -8.09
N SER A 336 -20.98 -5.20 -7.04
CA SER A 336 -22.37 -5.02 -6.63
C SER A 336 -23.21 -4.28 -7.68
N HIS A 337 -22.68 -3.20 -8.25
CA HIS A 337 -23.30 -2.45 -9.37
C HIS A 337 -23.55 -3.34 -10.59
N LEU A 338 -22.56 -4.14 -11.01
CA LEU A 338 -22.72 -5.06 -12.14
C LEU A 338 -23.79 -6.13 -11.86
N LYS A 339 -23.85 -6.65 -10.63
CA LYS A 339 -24.84 -7.66 -10.23
C LYS A 339 -26.27 -7.12 -10.14
N THR A 340 -26.45 -5.83 -9.81
CA THR A 340 -27.75 -5.19 -9.60
C THR A 340 -28.28 -4.45 -10.84
N ILE A 341 -27.44 -3.68 -11.53
CA ILE A 341 -27.82 -2.86 -12.69
C ILE A 341 -27.59 -3.60 -14.01
N HIS A 342 -26.61 -4.50 -14.09
CA HIS A 342 -26.25 -5.24 -15.31
C HIS A 342 -26.42 -6.76 -15.17
N GLY A 343 -27.28 -7.21 -14.24
CA GLY A 343 -27.47 -8.63 -13.88
C GLY A 343 -27.97 -9.55 -15.00
N ALA A 344 -28.30 -9.01 -16.18
CA ALA A 344 -28.58 -9.79 -17.39
C ALA A 344 -27.30 -10.37 -18.03
N THR A 345 -26.16 -9.69 -17.91
CA THR A 345 -24.86 -10.16 -18.42
C THR A 345 -24.24 -11.15 -17.44
N LYS A 346 -23.83 -12.32 -17.93
CA LYS A 346 -23.43 -13.44 -17.06
C LYS A 346 -22.15 -13.13 -16.27
N MET A 347 -22.22 -13.18 -14.94
CA MET A 347 -21.06 -13.06 -14.06
C MET A 347 -20.42 -14.45 -13.81
N LEU A 348 -19.09 -14.50 -13.81
CA LEU A 348 -18.29 -15.73 -13.61
C LEU A 348 -17.11 -15.42 -12.68
N GLU A 349 -17.05 -16.13 -11.56
CA GLU A 349 -15.94 -16.07 -10.58
C GLU A 349 -14.77 -16.94 -11.05
N SER A 350 -14.24 -16.61 -12.23
CA SER A 350 -13.15 -17.33 -12.89
C SER A 350 -12.34 -16.41 -13.81
N PHE A 351 -11.22 -16.92 -14.34
CA PHE A 351 -10.45 -16.27 -15.41
C PHE A 351 -10.60 -16.96 -16.76
N ILE A 352 -11.65 -17.78 -16.92
CA ILE A 352 -11.84 -18.61 -18.11
C ILE A 352 -13.30 -18.48 -18.55
N VAL A 353 -13.54 -17.78 -19.65
CA VAL A 353 -14.83 -17.77 -20.35
C VAL A 353 -14.76 -18.69 -21.56
N VAL A 354 -15.76 -19.55 -21.70
CA VAL A 354 -16.02 -20.31 -22.92
C VAL A 354 -17.19 -19.62 -23.63
N PHE A 355 -16.99 -19.12 -24.84
CA PHE A 355 -18.03 -18.40 -25.61
C PHE A 355 -19.10 -19.34 -26.23
N GLN A 356 -19.37 -20.46 -25.57
CA GLN A 356 -20.32 -21.48 -25.98
C GLN A 356 -21.69 -21.14 -25.39
N ASN A 357 -22.54 -20.52 -26.20
CA ASN A 357 -23.85 -19.96 -25.81
C ASN A 357 -23.76 -18.82 -24.77
N ILE A 358 -22.58 -18.21 -24.62
CA ILE A 358 -22.31 -17.05 -23.76
C ILE A 358 -21.61 -16.02 -24.66
N PRO A 359 -22.34 -15.06 -25.27
CA PRO A 359 -21.73 -14.06 -26.16
C PRO A 359 -20.98 -12.97 -25.38
N GLU A 360 -21.37 -12.74 -24.13
CA GLU A 360 -20.86 -11.70 -23.24
C GLU A 360 -20.87 -12.22 -21.78
N ALA A 361 -19.83 -11.88 -21.01
CA ALA A 361 -19.72 -12.22 -19.60
C ALA A 361 -18.80 -11.23 -18.83
N PHE A 362 -19.07 -11.07 -17.54
CA PHE A 362 -18.11 -10.49 -16.59
C PHE A 362 -17.26 -11.61 -15.99
N LEU A 363 -15.94 -11.50 -16.10
CA LEU A 363 -14.99 -12.28 -15.29
C LEU A 363 -14.62 -11.45 -14.06
N VAL A 364 -14.81 -12.01 -12.87
CA VAL A 364 -14.67 -11.30 -11.59
C VAL A 364 -13.79 -12.08 -10.60
N ASN A 365 -12.83 -11.41 -9.96
CA ASN A 365 -11.99 -11.96 -8.91
C ASN A 365 -11.29 -10.81 -8.14
N GLU A 366 -11.12 -10.95 -6.82
CA GLU A 366 -10.61 -9.87 -5.96
C GLU A 366 -9.12 -9.52 -6.20
N GLU A 367 -8.27 -10.48 -6.60
CA GLU A 367 -6.83 -10.26 -6.80
C GLU A 367 -6.52 -9.56 -8.13
N LYS A 368 -7.09 -10.05 -9.23
CA LYS A 368 -6.83 -9.50 -10.57
C LYS A 368 -7.77 -8.34 -10.90
N GLY A 369 -9.02 -8.40 -10.47
CA GLY A 369 -10.06 -7.41 -10.74
C GLY A 369 -11.15 -7.91 -11.70
N ILE A 370 -11.84 -6.98 -12.35
CA ILE A 370 -13.01 -7.24 -13.20
C ILE A 370 -12.65 -7.06 -14.68
N PHE A 371 -13.11 -7.99 -15.53
CA PHE A 371 -13.05 -7.89 -16.99
C PHE A 371 -14.44 -8.08 -17.60
N HIS A 372 -14.71 -7.33 -18.66
CA HIS A 372 -15.86 -7.55 -19.52
C HIS A 372 -15.41 -8.24 -20.81
N CYS A 373 -15.87 -9.47 -21.01
CA CYS A 373 -15.44 -10.34 -22.11
C CYS A 373 -16.59 -10.56 -23.08
N ARG A 374 -16.43 -10.17 -24.36
CA ARG A 374 -17.45 -10.32 -25.40
C ARG A 374 -16.89 -10.88 -26.70
N VAL A 375 -17.73 -11.58 -27.46
CA VAL A 375 -17.48 -11.97 -28.85
C VAL A 375 -18.45 -11.23 -29.76
N GLN A 376 -17.90 -10.50 -30.73
CA GLN A 376 -18.65 -9.73 -31.72
C GLN A 376 -18.51 -10.38 -33.10
N TYR A 377 -19.63 -10.53 -33.80
CA TYR A 377 -19.69 -11.12 -35.14
C TYR A 377 -19.91 -10.02 -36.17
N PHE A 378 -19.00 -9.91 -37.13
CA PHE A 378 -19.11 -9.03 -38.29
C PHE A 378 -19.20 -9.89 -39.57
N GLU A 379 -19.45 -9.25 -40.72
CA GLU A 379 -19.71 -9.96 -41.98
C GLU A 379 -18.50 -10.78 -42.46
N ASP A 380 -17.29 -10.23 -42.36
CA ASP A 380 -16.04 -10.89 -42.79
C ASP A 380 -15.20 -11.50 -41.66
N PHE A 381 -15.41 -11.10 -40.41
CA PHE A 381 -14.55 -11.47 -39.28
C PHE A 381 -15.30 -11.60 -37.95
N VAL A 382 -14.67 -12.26 -36.98
CA VAL A 382 -15.11 -12.30 -35.59
C VAL A 382 -14.06 -11.63 -34.72
N ARG A 383 -14.51 -10.77 -33.80
CA ARG A 383 -13.67 -10.13 -32.78
C ARG A 383 -13.95 -10.75 -31.42
N TRP A 384 -12.89 -11.11 -30.69
CA TRP A 384 -12.96 -11.35 -29.25
C TRP A 384 -12.34 -10.18 -28.51
N GLU A 385 -13.01 -9.73 -27.46
CA GLU A 385 -12.62 -8.58 -26.67
C GLU A 385 -12.69 -8.90 -25.18
N ALA A 386 -11.69 -8.44 -24.42
CA ALA A 386 -11.65 -8.45 -22.97
C ALA A 386 -11.25 -7.05 -22.47
N LYS A 387 -12.21 -6.30 -21.94
CA LYS A 387 -12.02 -4.96 -21.42
C LYS A 387 -11.79 -5.02 -19.91
N PHE A 388 -10.58 -4.74 -19.46
CA PHE A 388 -10.26 -4.59 -18.04
C PHE A 388 -10.94 -3.34 -17.48
N CYS A 389 -11.49 -3.45 -16.27
CA CYS A 389 -12.29 -2.38 -15.67
C CYS A 389 -11.47 -1.45 -14.75
N GLY A 390 -10.24 -1.83 -14.38
CA GLY A 390 -9.38 -1.09 -13.45
C GLY A 390 -8.36 -0.18 -14.14
N PRO A 391 -7.20 0.11 -13.50
CA PRO A 391 -6.17 1.00 -14.06
C PRO A 391 -5.50 0.42 -15.31
N LYS A 392 -5.38 1.25 -16.38
CA LYS A 392 -4.76 0.92 -17.68
C LYS A 392 -3.30 0.47 -17.58
N GLU A 393 -2.64 0.86 -16.50
CA GLU A 393 -1.26 0.54 -16.18
C GLU A 393 -1.09 -0.95 -15.81
N LYS A 394 -2.12 -1.61 -15.24
CA LYS A 394 -2.10 -3.05 -14.92
C LYS A 394 -2.03 -3.86 -16.22
N ARG A 395 -1.22 -4.92 -16.23
CA ARG A 395 -1.01 -5.81 -17.39
C ARG A 395 -1.43 -7.23 -17.05
N PHE A 396 -1.72 -7.97 -18.10
CA PHE A 396 -2.30 -9.31 -18.11
C PHE A 396 -1.98 -9.94 -19.47
N PHE A 397 -1.89 -11.26 -19.51
CA PHE A 397 -1.89 -12.03 -20.75
C PHE A 397 -3.31 -12.58 -20.97
N CYS A 398 -3.91 -12.20 -22.10
CA CYS A 398 -5.24 -12.66 -22.50
C CYS A 398 -5.09 -13.63 -23.68
N GLU A 399 -5.31 -14.92 -23.44
CA GLU A 399 -5.04 -16.00 -24.39
C GLU A 399 -6.34 -16.60 -24.94
N LEU A 400 -6.49 -16.62 -26.26
CA LEU A 400 -7.60 -17.29 -26.95
C LEU A 400 -7.19 -18.68 -27.45
N LYS A 401 -7.91 -19.72 -27.04
CA LYS A 401 -7.69 -21.10 -27.48
C LYS A 401 -8.99 -21.73 -27.97
N PHE A 402 -8.94 -22.50 -29.04
CA PHE A 402 -10.11 -23.19 -29.58
C PHE A 402 -10.14 -24.66 -29.11
N LYS A 403 -11.30 -25.15 -28.67
CA LYS A 403 -11.46 -26.57 -28.26
C LYS A 403 -11.33 -27.56 -29.42
N GLU A 404 -11.61 -27.12 -30.64
CA GLU A 404 -11.60 -27.91 -31.87
C GLU A 404 -10.85 -27.15 -32.97
N GLY A 405 -10.07 -27.86 -33.80
CA GLY A 405 -9.47 -27.33 -35.03
C GLY A 405 -7.98 -27.65 -35.19
N LYS A 406 -7.33 -27.02 -36.17
CA LYS A 406 -5.87 -27.12 -36.42
C LYS A 406 -5.04 -26.25 -35.48
N LEU A 407 -5.61 -25.16 -34.97
CA LEU A 407 -4.95 -24.18 -34.12
C LEU A 407 -4.85 -24.69 -32.67
N LYS A 408 -3.77 -25.42 -32.36
CA LYS A 408 -3.56 -26.06 -31.04
C LYS A 408 -2.95 -25.12 -29.98
N GLN A 409 -2.15 -24.16 -30.41
CA GLN A 409 -1.54 -23.15 -29.54
C GLN A 409 -2.56 -22.03 -29.22
N PRO A 410 -2.47 -21.41 -28.03
CA PRO A 410 -3.22 -20.18 -27.76
C PRO A 410 -2.72 -19.03 -28.64
N VAL A 411 -3.58 -18.03 -28.86
CA VAL A 411 -3.21 -16.77 -29.52
C VAL A 411 -3.42 -15.63 -28.53
N LEU A 412 -2.39 -14.79 -28.35
CA LEU A 412 -2.45 -13.65 -27.44
C LEU A 412 -3.28 -12.51 -28.05
N LEU A 413 -4.16 -11.91 -27.26
CA LEU A 413 -4.92 -10.72 -27.64
C LEU A 413 -4.04 -9.46 -27.59
N ASN A 414 -4.21 -8.57 -28.56
CA ASN A 414 -3.48 -7.30 -28.61
C ASN A 414 -4.04 -6.31 -27.59
N LYS A 415 -3.19 -5.72 -26.74
CA LYS A 415 -3.58 -4.71 -25.75
C LYS A 415 -3.59 -3.30 -26.36
N LYS A 416 -4.73 -2.60 -26.26
CA LYS A 416 -4.87 -1.15 -26.48
C LYS A 416 -5.57 -0.53 -25.27
N GLU A 417 -4.85 0.28 -24.50
CA GLU A 417 -5.31 0.84 -23.21
C GLU A 417 -5.86 -0.24 -22.27
N ASN A 418 -7.15 -0.21 -21.90
CA ASN A 418 -7.80 -1.23 -21.07
C ASN A 418 -8.39 -2.40 -21.87
N VAL A 419 -8.34 -2.35 -23.20
CA VAL A 419 -8.97 -3.35 -24.07
C VAL A 419 -7.92 -4.32 -24.59
N TYR A 420 -8.17 -5.61 -24.43
CA TYR A 420 -7.46 -6.69 -25.10
C TYR A 420 -8.36 -7.21 -26.21
N SER A 421 -7.89 -7.28 -27.44
CA SER A 421 -8.71 -7.72 -28.58
C SER A 421 -7.95 -8.52 -29.63
N ILE A 422 -8.63 -9.46 -30.27
CA ILE A 422 -8.15 -10.13 -31.48
C ILE A 422 -9.30 -10.29 -32.48
N GLU A 423 -8.96 -10.16 -33.76
CA GLU A 423 -9.87 -10.35 -34.90
C GLU A 423 -9.37 -11.54 -35.72
N MET A 424 -10.28 -12.34 -36.25
CA MET A 424 -9.96 -13.44 -37.17
C MET A 424 -10.95 -13.47 -38.32
N SER A 425 -10.46 -13.52 -39.56
CA SER A 425 -11.33 -13.58 -40.74
C SER A 425 -12.08 -14.92 -40.82
N LEU A 426 -13.32 -14.91 -41.30
CA LEU A 426 -14.10 -16.13 -41.50
C LEU A 426 -13.43 -17.09 -42.51
N GLN A 427 -12.61 -16.57 -43.43
CA GLN A 427 -11.81 -17.37 -44.34
C GLN A 427 -10.72 -18.17 -43.61
N GLU A 428 -10.00 -17.54 -42.68
CA GLU A 428 -8.97 -18.20 -41.88
C GLU A 428 -9.56 -19.20 -40.89
N MET A 429 -10.71 -18.88 -40.30
CA MET A 429 -11.42 -19.81 -39.42
C MET A 429 -11.83 -21.08 -40.16
N LYS A 430 -12.36 -20.95 -41.39
CA LYS A 430 -12.64 -22.07 -42.30
C LYS A 430 -11.35 -22.86 -42.62
N ARG A 431 -10.26 -22.19 -43.00
CA ARG A 431 -8.93 -22.80 -43.30
C ARG A 431 -8.37 -23.61 -42.13
N MET A 432 -8.55 -23.12 -40.90
CA MET A 432 -8.09 -23.78 -39.67
C MET A 432 -9.09 -24.77 -39.05
N LYS A 433 -10.30 -24.92 -39.62
CA LYS A 433 -11.40 -25.74 -39.07
C LYS A 433 -11.78 -25.39 -37.63
N ILE A 434 -11.65 -24.12 -37.24
CA ILE A 434 -12.03 -23.60 -35.91
C ILE A 434 -13.45 -23.00 -35.96
N LYS A 435 -14.20 -23.07 -34.85
CA LYS A 435 -15.57 -22.53 -34.72
C LYS A 435 -15.58 -21.40 -33.66
N PRO A 436 -16.20 -20.23 -33.91
CA PRO A 436 -16.17 -19.12 -32.96
C PRO A 436 -16.68 -19.45 -31.56
N LYS A 437 -17.82 -20.16 -31.48
CA LYS A 437 -18.45 -20.59 -30.22
C LYS A 437 -17.65 -21.62 -29.41
N ASN A 438 -16.56 -22.15 -29.98
CA ASN A 438 -15.66 -23.09 -29.31
C ASN A 438 -14.38 -22.39 -28.78
N ALA A 439 -14.32 -21.06 -28.86
CA ALA A 439 -13.27 -20.27 -28.26
C ALA A 439 -13.36 -20.27 -26.73
N VAL A 440 -12.19 -20.36 -26.11
CA VAL A 440 -11.94 -20.25 -24.67
C VAL A 440 -10.96 -19.11 -24.50
N LEU A 441 -11.33 -18.08 -23.75
CA LEU A 441 -10.43 -17.00 -23.35
C LEU A 441 -9.97 -17.25 -21.92
N THR A 442 -8.65 -17.26 -21.72
CA THR A 442 -7.98 -17.38 -20.41
C THR A 442 -7.29 -16.06 -20.08
N ILE A 443 -7.33 -15.62 -18.81
CA ILE A 443 -6.66 -14.39 -18.35
C ILE A 443 -5.67 -14.68 -17.21
N THR A 444 -4.38 -14.48 -17.49
CA THR A 444 -3.25 -14.59 -16.55
C THR A 444 -2.62 -13.23 -16.27
N CYS A 445 -1.86 -13.12 -15.18
CA CYS A 445 -1.07 -11.92 -14.84
C CYS A 445 0.20 -11.87 -15.69
#